data_AF-A0A150A9F6-F1
#
_entry.id   AF-A0A150A9F6-F1
#
_cell.length_a   1.000
_cell.length_b   1.000
_cell.length_c   1.000
_cell.angle_alpha   90.00
_cell.angle_beta   90.00
_cell.angle_gamma   90.00
#
_symmetry.space_group_name_H-M   'P 1'
#
loop_
_entity.id
_entity.type
_entity.pdbx_description
1 polymer ?
#
loop_
_entity_poly.entity_id
_entity_poly.type
_entity_poly.pdbx_seq_one_letter_code
_entity_poly.pdbx_strand_id
1 'polypeptide(L)'
;MSKLFTIVLLISQLILTNNIYGQFKKREIKKFTSKLFTIVLLISQLILTNNIYGQFKKREIKKFTQKYNLVISTSEKEVGHLLSFKNFSKGVFVPANEKEKSTLMTTMLLGSLSHLYDFLEDNKKGEFIVHFPNSYTSSKFLVEYKFDSGSVFVMRKMIYGNLFLEPFSAEDPNNYGLLFGFAINSENDLQLLINTLKEYWITNNIKVITHKNDHLEF
;
A
#
# COMPACT_ATOMS: atom_id res chain seq x y z
N MET A 1 -15.57 -7.75 -3.62
CA MET A 1 -16.07 -9.04 -3.12
C MET A 1 -17.58 -9.03 -3.22
N SER A 2 -18.20 -10.09 -3.72
CA SER A 2 -19.66 -10.18 -3.72
C SER A 2 -20.14 -10.36 -2.28
N LYS A 3 -21.31 -9.81 -1.94
CA LYS A 3 -21.95 -10.00 -0.62
C LYS A 3 -22.11 -11.49 -0.28
N LEU A 4 -22.27 -12.32 -1.31
CA LEU A 4 -22.33 -13.77 -1.22
C LEU A 4 -21.07 -14.37 -0.56
N PHE A 5 -19.89 -13.84 -0.86
CA PHE A 5 -18.63 -14.37 -0.33
C PHE A 5 -18.46 -14.10 1.17
N THR A 6 -18.83 -12.91 1.64
CA THR A 6 -18.80 -12.56 3.06
C THR A 6 -19.83 -13.36 3.86
N ILE A 7 -21.00 -13.61 3.28
CA ILE A 7 -22.05 -14.44 3.87
C ILE A 7 -21.59 -15.90 3.98
N VAL A 8 -20.95 -16.45 2.93
CA VAL A 8 -20.38 -17.81 2.99
C VAL A 8 -19.33 -17.91 4.07
N LEU A 9 -18.45 -16.92 4.22
CA LEU A 9 -17.38 -16.93 5.21
C LEU A 9 -17.92 -16.86 6.65
N LEU A 10 -18.94 -16.02 6.89
CA LEU A 10 -19.63 -15.92 8.17
C LEU A 10 -20.41 -17.20 8.50
N ILE A 11 -21.11 -17.79 7.52
CA ILE A 11 -21.82 -19.06 7.68
C ILE A 11 -20.83 -20.20 7.97
N SER A 12 -19.69 -20.24 7.28
CA SER A 12 -18.64 -21.22 7.55
C SER A 12 -18.04 -21.07 8.95
N GLN A 13 -17.82 -19.84 9.44
CA GLN A 13 -17.38 -19.59 10.81
C GLN A 13 -18.46 -20.00 11.83
N LEU A 14 -19.74 -19.71 11.57
CA LEU A 14 -20.84 -20.06 12.46
C LEU A 14 -21.04 -21.59 12.55
N ILE A 15 -20.97 -22.29 11.41
CA ILE A 15 -21.05 -23.76 11.33
C ILE A 15 -19.86 -24.39 12.04
N LEU A 16 -18.64 -23.85 11.87
CA LEU A 16 -17.47 -24.33 12.62
C LEU A 16 -17.68 -24.17 14.12
N THR A 17 -18.15 -23.00 14.56
CA THR A 17 -18.32 -22.69 15.98
C THR A 17 -19.39 -23.60 16.61
N ASN A 18 -20.50 -23.85 15.91
CA ASN A 18 -21.57 -24.74 16.38
C ASN A 18 -21.20 -26.23 16.34
N ASN A 19 -20.49 -26.70 15.31
CA ASN A 19 -20.04 -28.10 15.23
C ASN A 19 -18.93 -28.39 16.25
N ILE A 20 -18.11 -27.40 16.57
CA ILE A 20 -17.10 -27.50 17.64
C ILE A 20 -17.79 -27.58 19.00
N TYR A 21 -18.84 -26.78 19.26
CA TYR A 21 -19.55 -26.81 20.55
C TYR A 21 -20.41 -28.07 20.77
N GLY A 22 -21.02 -28.60 19.70
CA GLY A 22 -21.94 -29.74 19.78
C GLY A 22 -21.28 -31.12 19.93
N GLN A 23 -19.97 -31.27 19.63
CA GLN A 23 -19.31 -32.58 19.59
C GLN A 23 -18.12 -32.74 20.56
N PHE A 24 -18.12 -32.03 21.68
CA PHE A 24 -17.18 -32.35 22.77
C PHE A 24 -17.60 -33.62 23.53
N LYS A 25 -17.41 -34.78 22.90
CA LYS A 25 -17.26 -36.06 23.60
C LYS A 25 -16.06 -36.86 23.05
N LYS A 26 -15.02 -36.86 23.89
CA LYS A 26 -13.90 -37.81 24.05
C LYS A 26 -12.84 -37.97 22.94
N ARG A 27 -11.73 -37.26 23.22
CA ARG A 27 -10.32 -37.71 23.30
C ARG A 27 -9.55 -38.17 22.05
N GLU A 28 -10.13 -38.53 20.92
CA GLU A 28 -9.34 -38.81 19.69
C GLU A 28 -9.12 -37.56 18.81
N ILE A 29 -9.85 -36.48 19.10
CA ILE A 29 -9.92 -35.26 18.29
C ILE A 29 -8.69 -34.35 18.44
N LYS A 30 -7.88 -34.48 19.51
CA LYS A 30 -6.78 -33.54 19.81
C LYS A 30 -5.71 -33.42 18.72
N LYS A 31 -5.37 -34.53 18.03
CA LYS A 31 -4.37 -34.50 16.93
C LYS A 31 -4.96 -34.02 15.61
N PHE A 32 -6.24 -34.30 15.35
CA PHE A 32 -6.91 -33.93 14.11
C PHE A 32 -7.27 -32.44 14.09
N THR A 33 -7.76 -31.88 15.21
CA THR A 33 -8.05 -30.44 15.32
C THR A 33 -6.80 -29.59 15.34
N SER A 34 -5.69 -30.07 15.91
CA SER A 34 -4.40 -29.38 15.84
C SER A 34 -3.94 -29.22 14.39
N LYS A 35 -3.95 -30.29 13.58
CA LYS A 35 -3.52 -30.22 12.18
C LYS A 35 -4.46 -29.36 11.33
N LEU A 36 -5.78 -29.50 11.51
CA LEU A 36 -6.75 -28.70 10.78
C LEU A 36 -6.67 -27.21 11.16
N PHE A 37 -6.48 -26.91 12.44
CA PHE A 37 -6.26 -25.56 12.94
C PHE A 37 -4.96 -24.96 12.41
N THR A 38 -3.87 -25.72 12.37
CA THR A 38 -2.61 -25.28 11.75
C THR A 38 -2.75 -25.07 10.25
N ILE A 39 -3.51 -25.91 9.53
CA ILE A 39 -3.79 -25.72 8.10
C ILE A 39 -4.64 -24.47 7.89
N VAL A 40 -5.65 -24.22 8.70
CA VAL A 40 -6.47 -23.00 8.62
C VAL A 40 -5.63 -21.76 8.95
N LEU A 41 -4.73 -21.84 9.94
CA LEU A 41 -3.77 -20.77 10.26
C LEU A 41 -2.80 -20.52 9.11
N LEU A 42 -2.24 -21.58 8.52
CA LEU A 42 -1.34 -21.50 7.39
C LEU A 42 -2.05 -20.95 6.15
N ILE A 43 -3.27 -21.41 5.86
CA ILE A 43 -4.09 -20.87 4.76
C ILE A 43 -4.47 -19.41 5.03
N SER A 44 -4.79 -19.06 6.28
CA SER A 44 -5.07 -17.67 6.66
C SER A 44 -3.83 -16.79 6.50
N GLN A 45 -2.66 -17.26 6.94
CA GLN A 45 -1.38 -16.59 6.74
C GLN A 45 -1.01 -16.51 5.25
N LEU A 46 -1.29 -17.55 4.45
CA LEU A 46 -1.07 -17.61 3.00
C LEU A 46 -2.01 -16.66 2.25
N ILE A 47 -3.26 -16.51 2.70
CA ILE A 47 -4.24 -15.58 2.14
C ILE A 47 -3.89 -14.14 2.55
N LEU A 48 -3.42 -13.91 3.78
CA LEU A 48 -2.89 -12.63 4.25
C LEU A 48 -1.64 -12.21 3.48
N THR A 49 -0.72 -13.15 3.20
CA THR A 49 0.48 -12.87 2.39
C THR A 49 0.16 -12.74 0.89
N ASN A 50 -0.84 -13.45 0.37
CA ASN A 50 -1.32 -13.28 -1.02
C ASN A 50 -2.16 -12.00 -1.22
N ASN A 51 -2.62 -11.35 -0.14
CA ASN A 51 -3.33 -10.06 -0.23
C ASN A 51 -2.42 -8.87 -0.60
N ILE A 52 -1.14 -9.10 -0.86
CA ILE A 52 -0.32 -8.15 -1.64
C ILE A 52 -0.97 -7.91 -3.03
N TYR A 53 -1.66 -8.90 -3.60
CA TYR A 53 -2.47 -8.75 -4.83
C TYR A 53 -3.83 -8.05 -4.62
N GLY A 54 -4.21 -7.72 -3.38
CA GLY A 54 -5.54 -7.19 -3.02
C GLY A 54 -5.58 -5.68 -2.76
N GLN A 55 -4.45 -4.98 -2.79
CA GLN A 55 -4.35 -3.59 -2.32
C GLN A 55 -4.97 -2.60 -3.33
N PHE A 56 -4.56 -2.72 -4.59
CA PHE A 56 -5.11 -1.96 -5.71
C PHE A 56 -6.03 -2.88 -6.51
N LYS A 57 -7.27 -2.44 -6.75
CA LYS A 57 -8.21 -3.21 -7.58
C LYS A 57 -7.61 -3.31 -8.98
N LYS A 58 -7.73 -4.47 -9.65
CA LYS A 58 -7.29 -4.64 -11.06
C LYS A 58 -7.77 -3.52 -11.99
N ARG A 59 -8.97 -2.98 -11.74
CA ARG A 59 -9.52 -1.82 -12.47
C ARG A 59 -8.76 -0.51 -12.22
N GLU A 60 -8.26 -0.28 -11.00
CA GLU A 60 -7.43 0.89 -10.67
C GLU A 60 -6.08 0.79 -11.38
N ILE A 61 -5.41 -0.36 -11.27
CA ILE A 61 -4.15 -0.62 -11.99
C ILE A 61 -4.34 -0.44 -13.50
N LYS A 62 -5.40 -1.01 -14.08
CA LYS A 62 -5.70 -0.86 -15.51
C LYS A 62 -5.89 0.60 -15.94
N LYS A 63 -6.54 1.43 -15.11
CA LYS A 63 -6.67 2.87 -15.40
C LYS A 63 -5.32 3.57 -15.37
N PHE A 64 -4.41 3.15 -14.50
CA PHE A 64 -3.05 3.70 -14.43
C PHE A 64 -2.21 3.29 -15.63
N THR A 65 -2.22 2.01 -15.99
CA THR A 65 -1.43 1.51 -17.13
C THR A 65 -1.89 2.07 -18.47
N GLN A 66 -3.12 2.60 -18.55
CA GLN A 66 -3.61 3.33 -19.73
C GLN A 66 -3.07 4.76 -19.82
N LYS A 67 -2.65 5.36 -18.70
CA LYS A 67 -2.25 6.78 -18.62
C LYS A 67 -0.73 6.96 -18.50
N TYR A 68 -0.04 5.99 -17.90
CA TYR A 68 1.37 6.08 -17.55
C TYR A 68 2.20 5.08 -18.38
N ASN A 69 3.41 5.48 -18.78
CA ASN A 69 4.37 4.64 -19.51
C ASN A 69 4.74 3.39 -18.71
N LEU A 70 4.84 3.53 -17.39
CA LEU A 70 5.24 2.47 -16.47
C LEU A 70 4.46 2.60 -15.17
N VAL A 71 3.99 1.46 -14.65
CA VAL A 71 3.30 1.39 -13.38
C VAL A 71 3.99 0.36 -12.50
N ILE A 72 4.30 0.73 -11.26
CA ILE A 72 4.99 -0.12 -10.30
C ILE A 72 4.23 -0.09 -8.98
N SER A 73 4.02 -1.24 -8.36
CA SER A 73 3.49 -1.31 -6.99
C SER A 73 4.52 -1.91 -6.04
N THR A 74 4.56 -1.40 -4.81
CA THR A 74 5.46 -1.86 -3.75
C THR A 74 4.69 -2.14 -2.47
N SER A 75 5.22 -3.06 -1.66
CA SER A 75 4.73 -3.34 -0.30
C SER A 75 5.81 -2.97 0.72
N GLU A 76 5.85 -1.69 1.06
CA GLU A 76 6.87 -1.11 1.93
C GLU A 76 6.47 -1.17 3.38
N LYS A 77 7.48 -1.28 4.25
CA LYS A 77 7.31 -1.41 5.70
C LYS A 77 8.06 -0.31 6.46
N GLU A 78 8.70 0.60 5.74
CA GLU A 78 9.50 1.66 6.33
C GLU A 78 8.69 2.96 6.35
N VAL A 79 8.73 3.62 7.52
CA VAL A 79 8.24 4.99 7.70
C VAL A 79 9.31 5.92 7.12
N GLY A 80 8.93 6.72 6.12
CA GLY A 80 9.78 7.79 5.61
C GLY A 80 9.47 9.11 6.31
N HIS A 81 9.20 10.16 5.55
CA HIS A 81 8.91 11.49 6.12
C HIS A 81 7.54 11.55 6.80
N LEU A 82 7.51 12.06 8.03
CA LEU A 82 6.28 12.52 8.69
C LEU A 82 6.09 14.01 8.40
N LEU A 83 5.06 14.34 7.64
CA LEU A 83 4.77 15.70 7.19
C LEU A 83 3.60 16.31 7.95
N SER A 84 3.62 17.63 8.15
CA SER A 84 2.48 18.39 8.69
C SER A 84 1.26 18.21 7.78
N PHE A 85 0.18 17.61 8.27
CA PHE A 85 -1.04 17.44 7.47
C PHE A 85 -1.61 18.80 7.01
N LYS A 86 -1.54 19.81 7.88
CA LYS A 86 -2.04 21.16 7.59
C LYS A 86 -1.31 21.80 6.40
N ASN A 87 0.01 21.69 6.35
CA ASN A 87 0.80 22.24 5.25
C ASN A 87 0.71 21.36 4.00
N PHE A 88 0.74 20.04 4.18
CA PHE A 88 0.62 19.09 3.09
C PHE A 88 -0.70 19.24 2.33
N SER A 89 -1.82 19.49 3.02
CA SER A 89 -3.12 19.76 2.38
C SER A 89 -3.13 21.01 1.48
N LYS A 90 -2.13 21.88 1.62
CA LYS A 90 -1.90 23.07 0.79
C LYS A 90 -0.81 22.86 -0.26
N GLY A 91 -0.33 21.63 -0.44
CA GLY A 91 0.78 21.30 -1.35
C GLY A 91 2.17 21.62 -0.79
N VAL A 92 2.29 21.92 0.51
CA VAL A 92 3.56 22.33 1.12
C VAL A 92 4.16 21.19 1.93
N PHE A 93 5.39 20.79 1.58
CA PHE A 93 6.11 19.64 2.14
C PHE A 93 6.97 20.08 3.31
N VAL A 94 6.37 20.09 4.50
CA VAL A 94 7.05 20.52 5.72
C VAL A 94 7.03 19.38 6.73
N PRO A 95 8.19 19.04 7.34
CA PRO A 95 8.24 18.06 8.43
C PRO A 95 7.26 18.41 9.54
N ALA A 96 6.59 17.39 10.08
CA ALA A 96 5.70 17.55 11.21
C ALA A 96 6.48 17.99 12.45
N ASN A 97 5.96 18.97 13.19
CA ASN A 97 6.52 19.34 14.49
C ASN A 97 6.06 18.36 15.60
N GLU A 98 6.68 18.43 16.77
CA GLU A 98 6.39 17.51 17.89
C GLU A 98 4.93 17.55 18.35
N LYS A 99 4.29 18.73 18.31
CA LYS A 99 2.87 18.86 18.64
C LYS A 99 2.01 18.10 17.63
N GLU A 100 2.26 18.26 16.34
CA GLU A 100 1.52 17.57 15.28
C GLU A 100 1.66 16.05 15.39
N LYS A 101 2.89 15.56 15.63
CA LYS A 101 3.17 14.14 15.89
C LYS A 101 2.37 13.62 17.08
N SER A 102 2.38 14.32 18.22
CA SER A 102 1.64 13.91 19.42
C SER A 102 0.11 13.87 19.23
N THR A 103 -0.41 14.65 18.27
CA THR A 103 -1.84 14.73 17.96
C THR A 103 -2.26 13.95 16.72
N LEU A 104 -1.36 13.16 16.12
CA LEU A 104 -1.59 12.41 14.88
C LEU A 104 -2.06 13.29 13.71
N MET A 105 -1.70 14.58 13.73
CA MET A 105 -1.99 15.55 12.66
C MET A 105 -0.90 15.52 11.59
N THR A 106 -0.51 14.30 11.18
CA THR A 106 0.61 14.05 10.27
C THR A 106 0.17 13.29 9.03
N THR A 107 0.93 13.43 7.94
CA THR A 107 0.89 12.54 6.78
C THR A 107 2.22 11.83 6.67
N MET A 108 2.20 10.50 6.70
CA MET A 108 3.40 9.69 6.48
C MET A 108 3.61 9.45 4.98
N LEU A 109 4.74 9.90 4.45
CA LEU A 109 5.32 9.33 3.23
C LEU A 109 6.00 8.01 3.59
N LEU A 110 5.77 6.98 2.79
CA LEU A 110 6.51 5.74 2.93
C LEU A 110 7.93 5.91 2.38
N GLY A 111 8.81 4.99 2.76
CA GLY A 111 10.23 5.03 2.49
C GLY A 111 10.62 5.40 1.05
N SER A 112 10.16 4.65 0.05
CA SER A 112 10.60 4.89 -1.34
C SER A 112 10.00 6.17 -1.95
N LEU A 113 8.80 6.56 -1.51
CA LEU A 113 8.23 7.84 -1.89
C LEU A 113 9.02 9.01 -1.29
N SER A 114 9.48 8.86 -0.04
CA SER A 114 10.33 9.88 0.61
C SER A 114 11.66 9.99 -0.12
N HIS A 115 12.29 8.86 -0.42
CA HIS A 115 13.54 8.82 -1.17
C HIS A 115 13.41 9.43 -2.57
N LEU A 116 12.33 9.10 -3.29
CA LEU A 116 12.04 9.70 -4.59
C LEU A 116 11.79 11.20 -4.48
N TYR A 117 11.08 11.64 -3.44
CA TYR A 117 10.80 13.04 -3.20
C TYR A 117 12.09 13.83 -2.98
N ASP A 118 12.97 13.37 -2.08
CA ASP A 118 14.26 14.02 -1.80
C ASP A 118 15.10 14.11 -3.08
N PHE A 119 15.18 13.01 -3.84
CA PHE A 119 15.88 13.00 -5.12
C PHE A 119 15.32 14.03 -6.12
N LEU A 120 13.99 14.11 -6.24
CA LEU A 120 13.33 15.01 -7.17
C LEU A 120 13.50 16.47 -6.75
N GLU A 121 13.38 16.79 -5.46
CA GLU A 121 13.59 18.14 -4.93
C GLU A 121 15.03 18.63 -5.18
N ASP A 122 16.02 17.75 -4.97
CA ASP A 122 17.43 18.08 -5.14
C ASP A 122 17.86 18.22 -6.62
N ASN A 123 17.26 17.44 -7.52
CA ASN A 123 17.78 17.27 -8.89
C ASN A 123 16.87 17.81 -9.99
N LYS A 124 15.57 17.95 -9.74
CA LYS A 124 14.57 18.31 -10.76
C LYS A 124 13.70 19.44 -10.24
N LYS A 125 13.86 20.66 -10.76
CA LYS A 125 12.92 21.74 -10.46
C LYS A 125 11.52 21.34 -10.95
N GLY A 126 10.57 21.29 -10.02
CA GLY A 126 9.23 20.80 -10.31
C GLY A 126 8.19 21.34 -9.35
N GLU A 127 6.94 20.97 -9.61
CA GLU A 127 5.79 21.29 -8.78
C GLU A 127 5.25 20.01 -8.15
N PHE A 128 5.09 20.06 -6.83
CA PHE A 128 4.39 19.02 -6.11
C PHE A 128 2.90 19.35 -6.01
N ILE A 129 2.06 18.44 -6.51
CA ILE A 129 0.61 18.57 -6.52
C ILE A 129 -0.01 17.50 -5.63
N VAL A 130 -0.71 17.93 -4.58
CA VAL A 130 -1.48 17.05 -3.70
C VAL A 130 -2.92 16.96 -4.22
N HIS A 131 -3.28 15.83 -4.82
CA HIS A 131 -4.63 15.59 -5.35
C HIS A 131 -5.61 15.17 -4.24
N PHE A 132 -5.14 14.33 -3.32
CA PHE A 132 -5.90 13.94 -2.13
C PHE A 132 -4.97 13.88 -0.93
N PRO A 133 -5.07 14.81 0.04
CA PRO A 133 -4.29 14.73 1.26
C PRO A 133 -4.80 13.61 2.17
N ASN A 134 -3.89 12.99 2.92
CA ASN A 134 -4.25 11.91 3.85
C ASN A 134 -4.96 12.48 5.10
N SER A 135 -6.28 12.42 5.21
CA SER A 135 -6.91 12.73 6.51
C SER A 135 -6.66 11.62 7.54
N TYR A 136 -6.84 11.94 8.83
CA TYR A 136 -6.82 10.96 9.93
C TYR A 136 -7.72 9.73 9.68
N THR A 137 -8.80 9.91 8.92
CA THR A 137 -9.75 8.86 8.54
C THR A 137 -9.52 8.28 7.15
N SER A 138 -8.55 8.79 6.39
CA SER A 138 -8.33 8.39 5.01
C SER A 138 -7.41 7.19 4.92
N SER A 139 -7.86 6.17 4.17
CA SER A 139 -7.05 5.03 3.76
C SER A 139 -6.18 5.33 2.53
N LYS A 140 -6.23 6.53 1.98
CA LYS A 140 -5.50 6.84 0.74
C LYS A 140 -4.97 8.26 0.72
N PHE A 141 -3.86 8.44 0.03
CA PHE A 141 -3.47 9.75 -0.48
C PHE A 141 -2.99 9.64 -1.90
N LEU A 142 -3.01 10.80 -2.58
CA LEU A 142 -2.70 10.90 -3.99
C LEU A 142 -1.87 12.13 -4.26
N VAL A 143 -0.72 11.93 -4.88
CA VAL A 143 0.23 12.98 -5.17
C VAL A 143 0.81 12.84 -6.57
N GLU A 144 1.22 13.97 -7.14
CA GLU A 144 1.90 14.04 -8.43
C GLU A 144 3.06 15.03 -8.33
N TYR A 145 4.24 14.61 -8.79
CA TYR A 145 5.37 15.50 -8.99
C TYR A 145 5.51 15.78 -10.48
N LYS A 146 5.35 17.04 -10.88
CA LYS A 146 5.49 17.50 -12.28
C LYS A 146 6.82 18.23 -12.46
N PHE A 147 7.51 17.95 -13.53
CA PHE A 147 8.78 18.59 -13.89
C PHE A 147 8.90 18.60 -15.42
N ASP A 148 9.91 19.29 -15.95
CA ASP A 148 10.00 19.60 -17.37
C ASP A 148 9.88 18.37 -18.30
N SER A 149 10.41 17.22 -17.88
CA SER A 149 10.42 16.00 -18.70
C SER A 149 9.27 15.02 -18.41
N GLY A 150 8.32 15.38 -17.54
CA GLY A 150 7.11 14.58 -17.32
C GLY A 150 6.53 14.71 -15.92
N SER A 151 5.79 13.68 -15.51
CA SER A 151 5.31 13.59 -14.14
C SER A 151 5.40 12.19 -13.56
N VAL A 152 5.67 12.14 -12.24
CA VAL A 152 5.55 10.93 -11.45
C VAL A 152 4.35 11.06 -10.54
N PHE A 153 3.46 10.10 -10.65
CA PHE A 153 2.26 10.04 -9.86
C PHE A 153 2.38 8.92 -8.83
N VAL A 154 1.98 9.19 -7.60
CA VAL A 154 2.05 8.20 -6.52
C VAL A 154 0.73 8.13 -5.76
N MET A 155 0.21 6.90 -5.63
CA MET A 155 -0.92 6.58 -4.77
C MET A 155 -0.44 5.73 -3.62
N ARG A 156 -0.64 6.20 -2.38
CA ARG A 156 -0.58 5.34 -1.20
C ARG A 156 -1.99 4.89 -0.85
N LYS A 157 -2.16 3.60 -0.57
CA LYS A 157 -3.45 3.04 -0.18
C LYS A 157 -3.29 2.01 0.94
N MET A 158 -4.18 2.06 1.90
CA MET A 158 -4.24 1.11 3.00
C MET A 158 -4.71 -0.24 2.47
N ILE A 159 -4.09 -1.30 2.95
CA ILE A 159 -4.46 -2.69 2.68
C ILE A 159 -5.80 -2.95 3.39
N TYR A 160 -6.80 -3.42 2.63
CA TYR A 160 -8.17 -3.63 3.14
C TYR A 160 -8.18 -4.52 4.39
N GLY A 161 -8.95 -4.11 5.40
CA GLY A 161 -9.19 -4.88 6.64
C GLY A 161 -8.82 -4.14 7.92
N ASN A 162 -7.90 -3.17 7.84
CA ASN A 162 -7.27 -2.60 9.05
C ASN A 162 -7.85 -1.26 9.51
N LEU A 163 -8.75 -0.64 8.74
CA LEU A 163 -9.32 0.68 9.10
C LEU A 163 -10.27 0.64 10.32
N PHE A 164 -10.71 -0.56 10.72
CA PHE A 164 -11.63 -0.78 11.85
C PHE A 164 -11.01 -1.60 12.99
N LEU A 165 -9.76 -2.03 12.87
CA LEU A 165 -9.16 -2.95 13.84
C LEU A 165 -8.46 -2.20 14.98
N GLU A 166 -7.77 -1.09 14.71
CA GLU A 166 -7.09 -0.34 15.79
C GLU A 166 -7.04 1.18 15.52
N PRO A 167 -7.16 2.03 16.57
CA PRO A 167 -7.09 3.49 16.45
C PRO A 167 -5.73 4.04 15.96
N PHE A 168 -4.73 3.18 15.75
CA PHE A 168 -3.38 3.53 15.30
C PHE A 168 -2.98 2.87 13.98
N SER A 169 -3.90 2.16 13.30
CA SER A 169 -3.59 1.46 12.05
C SER A 169 -3.11 2.40 10.94
N ALA A 170 -3.37 3.71 11.06
CA ALA A 170 -2.92 4.73 10.12
C ALA A 170 -1.41 5.04 10.19
N GLU A 171 -0.73 4.63 11.27
CA GLU A 171 0.69 4.91 11.49
C GLU A 171 1.59 3.70 11.19
N ASP A 172 1.02 2.50 11.12
CA ASP A 172 1.79 1.31 10.79
C ASP A 172 2.01 1.22 9.27
N PRO A 173 3.27 1.35 8.78
CA PRO A 173 3.59 1.27 7.35
C PRO A 173 3.22 -0.09 6.75
N ASN A 174 3.16 -1.17 7.55
CA ASN A 174 2.73 -2.50 7.08
C ASN A 174 1.28 -2.50 6.59
N ASN A 175 0.48 -1.50 6.96
CA ASN A 175 -0.89 -1.36 6.53
C ASN A 175 -1.05 -0.69 5.18
N TYR A 176 0.04 -0.34 4.49
CA TYR A 176 -0.01 0.45 3.26
C TYR A 176 0.73 -0.21 2.10
N GLY A 177 0.30 0.14 0.89
CA GLY A 177 1.04 -0.07 -0.34
C GLY A 177 1.18 1.21 -1.15
N LEU A 178 2.20 1.24 -2.01
CA LEU A 178 2.39 2.30 -2.99
C LEU A 178 2.12 1.81 -4.40
N LEU A 179 1.61 2.70 -5.22
CA LEU A 179 1.51 2.56 -6.66
C LEU A 179 2.10 3.81 -7.31
N PHE A 180 3.21 3.61 -8.01
CA PHE A 180 3.87 4.61 -8.84
C PHE A 180 3.36 4.50 -10.27
N GLY A 181 3.06 5.65 -10.88
CA GLY A 181 2.78 5.80 -12.31
C GLY A 181 3.71 6.84 -12.90
N PHE A 182 4.50 6.45 -13.90
CA PHE A 182 5.48 7.31 -14.55
C PHE A 182 4.94 7.75 -15.91
N ALA A 183 4.73 9.06 -16.10
CA ALA A 183 4.43 9.69 -17.38
C ALA A 183 5.65 10.53 -17.80
N ILE A 184 6.71 9.86 -18.26
CA ILE A 184 8.02 10.49 -18.53
C ILE A 184 8.32 10.43 -20.02
N ASN A 185 8.65 11.58 -20.60
CA ASN A 185 8.91 11.72 -22.03
C ASN A 185 10.34 11.31 -22.42
N SER A 186 11.29 11.42 -21.48
CA SER A 186 12.71 11.10 -21.67
C SER A 186 13.03 9.71 -21.11
N GLU A 187 13.51 8.80 -21.96
CA GLU A 187 13.92 7.45 -21.53
C GLU A 187 15.06 7.51 -20.49
N ASN A 188 16.02 8.42 -20.67
CA ASN A 188 17.12 8.60 -19.72
C ASN A 188 16.63 9.03 -18.34
N ASP A 189 15.66 9.96 -18.28
CA ASP A 189 15.08 10.39 -17.01
C ASP A 189 14.24 9.28 -16.37
N LEU A 190 13.50 8.52 -17.17
CA LEU A 190 12.75 7.37 -16.66
C LEU A 190 13.70 6.35 -16.04
N GLN A 191 14.78 5.99 -16.73
CA GLN A 191 15.77 5.04 -16.22
C GLN A 191 16.46 5.55 -14.96
N LEU A 192 16.81 6.84 -14.91
CA LEU A 192 17.40 7.46 -13.74
C LEU A 192 16.48 7.32 -12.51
N LEU A 193 15.21 7.71 -12.64
CA LEU A 193 14.22 7.61 -11.56
C LEU A 193 14.00 6.16 -11.11
N ILE A 194 13.95 5.23 -12.06
CA ILE A 194 13.82 3.80 -11.76
C ILE A 194 15.06 3.26 -11.07
N ASN A 195 16.27 3.70 -11.44
CA ASN A 195 17.50 3.25 -10.81
C ASN A 195 17.62 3.77 -9.37
N THR A 196 17.28 5.04 -9.14
CA THR A 196 17.18 5.62 -7.78
C THR A 196 16.24 4.79 -6.89
N LEU A 197 15.05 4.47 -7.39
CA LEU A 197 14.10 3.64 -6.65
C LEU A 197 14.57 2.20 -6.47
N LYS A 198 15.18 1.59 -7.48
CA LYS A 198 15.70 0.21 -7.41
C LYS A 198 16.79 0.07 -6.37
N GLU A 199 17.72 1.02 -6.31
CA GLU A 199 18.79 1.03 -5.30
C GLU A 199 18.18 1.01 -3.89
N TYR A 200 17.21 1.89 -3.65
CA TYR A 200 16.48 1.94 -2.39
C TYR A 200 15.72 0.63 -2.10
N TRP A 201 15.01 0.08 -3.07
CA TRP A 201 14.24 -1.16 -2.90
C TRP A 201 15.12 -2.37 -2.61
N ILE A 202 16.26 -2.50 -3.28
CA ILE A 202 17.22 -3.59 -3.06
C ILE A 202 17.80 -3.48 -1.65
N THR A 203 18.24 -2.28 -1.26
CA THR A 203 18.85 -2.02 0.05
C THR A 203 17.90 -2.38 1.19
N ASN A 204 16.62 -2.10 1.02
CA ASN A 204 15.59 -2.32 2.05
C ASN A 204 14.79 -3.62 1.85
N ASN A 205 15.21 -4.50 0.93
CA ASN A 205 14.53 -5.77 0.62
C ASN A 205 13.02 -5.60 0.35
N ILE A 206 12.66 -4.57 -0.40
CA ILE A 206 11.27 -4.22 -0.72
C ILE A 206 10.78 -5.07 -1.89
N LYS A 207 9.61 -5.67 -1.74
CA LYS A 207 8.95 -6.41 -2.82
C LYS A 207 8.33 -5.45 -3.82
N VAL A 208 8.68 -5.63 -5.10
CA VAL A 208 8.26 -4.78 -6.22
C VAL A 208 7.50 -5.62 -7.25
N ILE A 209 6.42 -5.06 -7.81
CA ILE A 209 5.68 -5.66 -8.92
C ILE A 209 5.53 -4.60 -10.01
N THR A 210 6.01 -4.92 -11.20
CA THR A 210 5.85 -4.07 -12.39
C THR A 210 4.58 -4.46 -13.13
N HIS A 211 3.76 -3.48 -13.47
CA HIS A 211 2.56 -3.63 -14.27
C HIS A 211 2.85 -3.03 -15.65
N LYS A 212 3.09 -3.90 -16.63
CA LYS A 212 3.20 -3.48 -18.03
C LYS A 212 1.83 -3.44 -18.67
N ASN A 213 1.68 -2.59 -19.67
CA ASN A 213 0.50 -2.59 -20.53
C ASN A 213 0.67 -3.75 -21.52
N ASP A 214 -0.26 -4.70 -21.58
CA ASP A 214 -0.21 -5.86 -22.49
C ASP A 214 -0.24 -5.46 -23.99
N HIS A 215 -0.28 -4.16 -24.31
CA HIS A 215 -0.41 -3.60 -25.66
C HIS A 215 0.80 -2.80 -26.14
N LEU A 216 1.88 -2.74 -25.37
CA LEU A 216 3.12 -2.08 -25.79
C LEU A 216 4.27 -3.09 -25.68
N GLU A 217 4.52 -3.78 -26.79
CA GLU A 217 5.76 -4.52 -27.01
C GLU A 217 6.87 -3.50 -27.28
N PHE A 218 7.98 -3.61 -26.55
CA PHE A 218 9.24 -2.89 -26.83
C PHE A 218 10.14 -3.80 -27.63
#